data_AF-A0A151A8R4-F1
#
_entry.id   AF-A0A151A8R4-F1
#
_cell.length_a   1.000
_cell.length_b   1.000
_cell.length_c   1.000
_cell.angle_alpha   90.00
_cell.angle_beta   90.00
_cell.angle_gamma   90.00
#
_symmetry.space_group_name_H-M   'P 1'
#
loop_
_entity.id
_entity.type
_entity.pdbx_description
1 polymer ?
#
loop_
_entity_poly.entity_id
_entity_poly.type
_entity_poly.pdbx_seq_one_letter_code
_entity_poly.pdbx_strand_id
1 'polypeptide(L)' 'MDAIHELKLANECDELARLVSNEDIDDQFRQQALRSLGTAQCDSMLRKLVEDGSLQQSLQEEARNLLSEI' A
#
# COMPACT_ATOMS: atom_id res chain seq x y z
N MET A 1 -11.68 -15.52 0.72
CA MET A 1 -10.96 -14.40 1.34
C MET A 1 -9.53 -14.51 0.89
N ASP A 2 -8.93 -13.40 0.47
CA ASP A 2 -7.51 -13.35 0.14
C ASP A 2 -6.73 -12.79 1.33
N ALA A 3 -5.43 -13.11 1.40
CA ALA A 3 -4.56 -12.73 2.52
C ALA A 3 -4.45 -11.20 2.69
N ILE A 4 -4.52 -10.43 1.60
CA ILE A 4 -4.42 -8.96 1.64
C ILE A 4 -5.63 -8.36 2.33
N HIS A 5 -6.82 -8.91 2.08
CA HIS A 5 -8.05 -8.50 2.75
C HIS A 5 -7.98 -8.77 4.26
N GLU A 6 -7.41 -9.89 4.67
CA GLU A 6 -7.23 -10.20 6.09
C GLU A 6 -6.27 -9.22 6.77
N LEU A 7 -5.15 -8.88 6.13
CA LEU A 7 -4.21 -7.85 6.64
C LEU A 7 -4.90 -6.49 6.79
N LYS A 8 -5.75 -6.11 5.82
CA LYS A 8 -6.55 -4.88 5.91
C LYS A 8 -7.47 -4.89 7.13
N LEU A 9 -8.19 -5.99 7.38
CA LEU A 9 -9.12 -6.10 8.51
C LEU A 9 -8.39 -6.15 9.86
N ALA A 10 -7.18 -6.69 9.88
CA ALA A 10 -6.31 -6.76 11.06
C ALA A 10 -5.53 -5.45 11.31
N ASN A 11 -5.63 -4.45 10.43
CA ASN A 11 -4.86 -3.20 10.48
C ASN A 11 -3.34 -3.42 10.44
N GLU A 12 -2.90 -4.45 9.74
CA GLU A 12 -1.49 -4.80 9.55
C GLU A 12 -0.86 -3.92 8.46
N CYS A 13 -0.81 -2.60 8.70
CA CYS A 13 -0.31 -1.62 7.73
C CYS A 13 1.16 -1.87 7.35
N ASP A 14 1.99 -2.33 8.29
CA ASP A 14 3.40 -2.65 8.02
C ASP A 14 3.55 -3.81 7.03
N GLU A 15 2.74 -4.87 7.18
CA GLU A 15 2.76 -6.01 6.26
C GLU A 15 2.20 -5.63 4.89
N LEU A 16 1.14 -4.81 4.85
CA LEU A 16 0.65 -4.25 3.59
C LEU A 16 1.73 -3.43 2.87
N ALA A 17 2.47 -2.57 3.58
CA ALA A 17 3.55 -1.78 3.01
C ALA A 17 4.72 -2.64 2.49
N ARG A 18 5.03 -3.73 3.19
CA ARG A 18 5.99 -4.74 2.71
C ARG A 18 5.53 -5.37 1.40
N LEU A 19 4.24 -5.72 1.28
CA LEU A 19 3.70 -6.28 0.04
C LEU A 19 3.77 -5.29 -1.12
N VAL A 20 3.46 -4.00 -0.90
CA VAL A 20 3.59 -2.96 -1.94
C VAL A 20 5.03 -2.87 -2.46
N SER A 21 5.99 -2.94 -1.55
CA SER A 21 7.42 -2.80 -1.85
C SER A 21 8.08 -4.08 -2.36
N ASN A 22 7.36 -5.21 -2.37
CA ASN A 22 7.91 -6.49 -2.78
C ASN A 22 7.90 -6.63 -4.31
N GLU A 23 9.07 -6.58 -4.93
CA GLU A 23 9.23 -6.71 -6.38
C GLU A 23 9.13 -8.16 -6.89
N ASP A 24 9.14 -9.15 -5.99
CA ASP A 24 9.07 -10.58 -6.32
C ASP A 24 7.63 -11.10 -6.52
N ILE A 25 6.61 -10.27 -6.25
CA ILE A 25 5.19 -10.63 -6.43
C ILE A 25 4.56 -9.84 -7.57
N ASP A 26 3.50 -10.40 -8.17
CA ASP A 26 2.81 -9.74 -9.27
C ASP A 26 2.30 -8.34 -8.89
N ASP A 27 2.42 -7.41 -9.83
CA ASP A 27 2.00 -6.01 -9.63
C ASP A 27 0.53 -5.87 -9.22
N GLN A 28 -0.33 -6.82 -9.62
CA GLN A 28 -1.73 -6.84 -9.18
C GLN A 28 -1.85 -6.98 -7.64
N PHE A 29 -1.03 -7.82 -7.02
CA PHE A 29 -1.03 -7.98 -5.56
C PHE A 29 -0.45 -6.76 -4.87
N ARG A 30 0.57 -6.13 -5.45
CA ARG A 30 1.18 -4.89 -4.95
C ARG A 30 0.17 -3.74 -4.98
N GLN A 31 -0.56 -3.59 -6.08
CA GLN A 31 -1.65 -2.62 -6.21
C GLN A 31 -2.77 -2.88 -5.21
N GLN A 32 -3.17 -4.14 -5.02
CA GLN A 32 -4.21 -4.49 -4.06
C GLN A 32 -3.79 -4.18 -2.61
N ALA A 33 -2.53 -4.44 -2.26
CA ALA A 33 -1.96 -4.08 -0.96
C ALA A 33 -1.93 -2.55 -0.77
N LEU A 34 -1.56 -1.79 -1.81
CA LEU A 34 -1.51 -0.34 -1.79
C LEU A 34 -2.90 0.27 -1.56
N ARG A 35 -3.92 -0.23 -2.28
CA ARG A 35 -5.32 0.19 -2.06
C ARG A 35 -5.81 -0.15 -0.66
N SER A 36 -5.30 -1.22 -0.07
CA SER A 36 -5.63 -1.62 1.31
C SER A 36 -4.99 -0.70 2.35
N LEU A 37 -3.84 -0.09 2.04
CA LEU A 37 -3.24 1.01 2.84
C LEU A 37 -3.99 2.33 2.70
N GLY A 38 -4.89 2.45 1.73
CA GLY A 38 -5.72 3.63 1.47
C GLY A 38 -6.78 3.91 2.55
N THR A 39 -6.41 3.89 3.83
CA THR A 39 -7.28 4.12 4.98
C THR A 39 -6.64 5.09 5.97
N ALA A 40 -7.46 5.83 6.72
CA ALA A 40 -6.97 6.78 7.73
C ALA A 40 -6.06 6.14 8.78
N GLN A 41 -6.22 4.84 9.06
CA GLN A 41 -5.41 4.15 10.05
C GLN A 41 -3.99 3.87 9.54
N CYS A 42 -3.83 3.72 8.22
CA CYS A 42 -2.54 3.49 7.58
C CYS A 42 -1.95 4.76 6.94
N ASP A 43 -2.49 5.96 7.20
CA ASP A 43 -2.04 7.22 6.55
C ASP A 43 -0.53 7.42 6.68
N SER A 44 0.00 7.12 7.88
CA SER A 44 1.39 7.39 8.19
C SER A 44 2.33 6.46 7.43
N MET A 45 1.86 5.24 7.16
CA MET A 45 2.60 4.24 6.39
C MET A 45 2.51 4.54 4.89
N LEU A 46 1.34 4.94 4.41
CA LEU A 46 1.15 5.40 3.04
C LEU A 46 1.99 6.63 2.74
N ARG A 47 2.07 7.59 3.67
CA ARG A 47 2.91 8.79 3.55
C ARG A 47 4.39 8.43 3.45
N LYS A 48 4.88 7.52 4.28
CA LYS A 48 6.27 7.03 4.19
C LYS A 48 6.56 6.44 2.82
N LEU A 49 5.68 5.60 2.27
CA LEU A 49 5.86 5.04 0.92
C LEU A 49 5.93 6.14 -0.15
N VAL A 50 5.11 7.19 -0.02
CA VAL A 50 5.11 8.34 -0.91
C VAL A 50 6.40 9.17 -0.81
N GLU A 51 6.93 9.32 0.41
CA GLU A 51 8.15 10.09 0.71
C GLU A 51 9.43 9.34 0.32
N ASP A 52 9.49 8.03 0.57
CA ASP A 52 10.64 7.17 0.27
C ASP A 52 10.92 7.11 -1.25
N GLY A 53 9.89 7.24 -2.08
CA GLY A 53 10.05 7.35 -3.53
C GLY A 53 10.60 6.07 -4.19
N SER A 54 10.59 4.94 -3.49
CA SER A 54 11.19 3.68 -3.92
C SER A 54 10.26 2.79 -4.73
N LEU A 55 8.97 3.15 -4.86
CA LEU A 55 8.04 2.38 -5.67
C LEU A 55 8.19 2.71 -7.14
N GLN A 56 7.79 1.76 -7.98
CA GLN A 56 7.62 2.01 -9.41
C GLN A 56 6.65 3.17 -9.64
N GLN A 57 6.86 3.93 -10.72
CA GLN A 57 6.16 5.19 -10.98
C GLN A 57 4.64 5.07 -10.86
N SER A 58 4.03 4.02 -11.40
CA SER A 58 2.58 3.78 -11.34
C SER A 58 2.06 3.62 -9.91
N LEU A 59 2.77 2.84 -9.08
CA LEU A 59 2.45 2.65 -7.67
C LEU A 59 2.71 3.93 -6.86
N GLN A 60 3.76 4.69 -7.20
CA GLN A 60 4.06 5.95 -6.54
C GLN A 60 2.96 7.00 -6.79
N GLU A 61 2.45 7.07 -8.01
CA GLU A 61 1.34 7.95 -8.38
C GLU A 61 0.04 7.51 -7.69
N GLU A 62 -0.27 6.21 -7.67
CA GLU A 62 -1.45 5.69 -6.97
C GLU A 62 -1.38 5.93 -5.46
N ALA A 63 -0.20 5.79 -4.86
CA ALA A 63 0.02 6.07 -3.43
C ALA A 63 -0.25 7.54 -3.08
N ARG A 64 0.20 8.47 -3.94
CA ARG A 64 -0.07 9.91 -3.80
C ARG A 64 -1.54 10.25 -3.94
N ASN A 65 -2.22 9.62 -4.90
CA ASN A 65 -3.65 9.81 -5.09
C ASN A 65 -4.44 9.33 -3.87
N LEU A 66 -4.16 8.12 -3.38
CA LEU A 66 -4.80 7.58 -2.17
C LEU A 66 -4.56 8.47 -0.95
N LEU A 67 -3.34 8.97 -0.76
CA LEU A 67 -3.02 9.87 0.36
C LEU A 67 -3.78 11.20 0.29
N SER A 68 -4.17 11.64 -0.92
CA SER A 68 -4.97 12.86 -1.12
C SER A 68 -6.48 12.63 -0.92
N GLU A 69 -6.94 11.37 -0.92
CA GLU A 69 -8.35 10.98 -0.78
C GLU A 69 -8.75 10.61 0.65
N ILE A 70 -7.77 10.43 1.55
CA ILE A 70 -7.95 10.09 2.98
C ILE A 70 -8.03 11.36 3.82
#